data_AF-A0A7W0GVU5-F1
#
_entry.id   AF-A0A7W0GVU5-F1
#
_cell.length_a   1.000
_cell.length_b   1.000
_cell.length_c   1.000
_cell.angle_alpha   90.00
_cell.angle_beta   90.00
_cell.angle_gamma   90.00
#
_symmetry.space_group_name_H-M   'P 1'
#
loop_
_entity.id
_entity.type
_entity.pdbx_description
1 polymer ?
#
loop_
_entity_poly.entity_id
_entity_poly.type
_entity_poly.pdbx_seq_one_letter_code
_entity_poly.pdbx_strand_id
1 'polypeptide(L)' 'MTVAIAYVDGPRLARSLFAAADWVAAGREEINRINVFPVPDGDTGTNFSL' A
#
# COMPACT_ATOMS: atom_id res chain seq x y z
N MET A 1 -2.00 -16.27 -18.36
CA MET A 1 -2.86 -16.91 -17.34
C MET A 1 -2.51 -16.29 -16.00
N THR A 2 -3.47 -15.70 -15.31
CA THR A 2 -3.27 -15.25 -13.92
C THR A 2 -3.39 -16.45 -12.99
N VAL A 3 -2.35 -16.72 -12.21
CA VAL A 3 -2.38 -17.75 -11.17
C VAL A 3 -3.18 -17.19 -9.99
N ALA A 4 -4.32 -17.79 -9.66
CA ALA A 4 -5.08 -17.43 -8.48
C ALA A 4 -4.34 -17.89 -7.21
N ILE A 5 -4.46 -17.11 -6.13
CA ILE A 5 -3.96 -17.52 -4.81
C ILE A 5 -4.94 -18.55 -4.24
N ALA A 6 -4.53 -19.82 -4.16
CA ALA A 6 -5.35 -20.91 -3.64
C ALA A 6 -5.36 -21.01 -2.09
N TYR A 7 -4.36 -20.44 -1.42
CA TYR A 7 -4.24 -20.45 0.04
C TYR A 7 -3.35 -19.32 0.56
N VAL A 8 -3.56 -18.93 1.82
CA VAL A 8 -2.71 -18.00 2.57
C VAL A 8 -2.29 -18.68 3.88
N ASP A 9 -0.99 -18.87 4.05
CA ASP A 9 -0.35 -19.30 5.29
C ASP A 9 0.45 -18.15 5.92
N GLY A 10 1.02 -18.36 7.10
CA GLY A 10 1.80 -17.33 7.81
C GLY A 10 2.93 -16.72 6.96
N PRO A 11 3.82 -17.52 6.36
CA PRO A 11 4.89 -17.00 5.50
C PRO A 11 4.38 -16.23 4.29
N ARG A 12 3.30 -16.68 3.64
CA ARG A 12 2.72 -15.98 2.49
C ARG A 12 2.06 -14.67 2.89
N LEU A 13 1.36 -14.65 4.02
CA LEU A 13 0.80 -13.42 4.59
C LEU A 13 1.91 -12.40 4.87
N ALA A 14 2.99 -12.82 5.52
CA ALA A 14 4.14 -11.94 5.78
C ALA A 14 4.71 -11.35 4.49
N ARG A 15 4.95 -12.18 3.46
CA ARG A 15 5.42 -11.70 2.15
C ARG A 15 4.45 -10.72 1.49
N SER A 16 3.14 -10.95 1.60
CA SER A 16 2.15 -10.01 1.04
C SER A 16 2.16 -8.66 1.75
N LEU A 17 2.39 -8.64 3.06
CA LEU A 17 2.49 -7.39 3.82
C LEU A 17 3.75 -6.60 3.44
N PHE A 18 4.89 -7.27 3.29
CA PHE A 18 6.11 -6.61 2.79
C PHE A 18 5.92 -6.04 1.39
N ALA A 19 5.39 -6.84 0.45
CA ALA A 19 5.12 -6.38 -0.90
C ALA A 19 4.11 -5.22 -0.95
N ALA A 20 3.10 -5.24 -0.09
CA ALA A 20 2.13 -4.15 0.03
C ALA A 20 2.78 -2.87 0.58
N ALA A 21 3.65 -2.98 1.59
CA ALA A 21 4.39 -1.84 2.13
C ALA A 21 5.29 -1.21 1.07
N ASP A 22 6.03 -2.03 0.30
CA ASP A 22 6.86 -1.55 -0.82
C ASP A 22 6.01 -0.83 -1.88
N TRP A 23 4.84 -1.38 -2.20
CA TRP A 23 3.94 -0.79 -3.19
C TRP A 23 3.36 0.55 -2.72
N VAL A 24 2.95 0.63 -1.45
CA VAL A 24 2.48 1.88 -0.82
C VAL A 24 3.59 2.93 -0.80
N ALA A 25 4.81 2.56 -0.45
CA ALA A 25 5.96 3.46 -0.47
C ALA A 25 6.25 3.98 -1.89
N ALA A 26 6.21 3.11 -2.90
CA ALA A 26 6.39 3.49 -4.30
C ALA A 26 5.25 4.39 -4.82
N GLY A 27 4.03 4.19 -4.32
CA GLY A 27 2.83 4.97 -4.65
C GLY A 27 2.64 6.25 -3.84
N ARG A 28 3.58 6.61 -2.95
CA ARG A 28 3.45 7.73 -1.99
C ARG A 28 2.88 9.00 -2.61
N GLU A 29 3.46 9.48 -3.71
CA GLU A 29 3.02 10.74 -4.34
C GLU A 29 1.61 10.64 -4.93
N GLU A 30 1.20 9.46 -5.39
CA GLU A 30 -0.16 9.24 -5.85
C GLU A 30 -1.14 9.22 -4.69
N ILE A 31 -0.80 8.54 -3.60
CA ILE A 31 -1.63 8.47 -2.40
C ILE A 31 -1.78 9.85 -1.76
N ASN A 32 -0.73 10.68 -1.74
CA ASN A 32 -0.80 12.09 -1.31
C ASN A 32 -1.86 12.89 -2.09
N ARG A 33 -2.13 12.54 -3.36
CA ARG A 33 -3.14 13.24 -4.19
C ARG A 33 -4.57 12.76 -3.99
N ILE A 34 -4.77 11.55 -3.46
CA ILE A 34 -6.10 10.94 -3.33
C ILE A 34 -6.88 11.57 -2.17
N ASN A 35 -6.22 11.79 -1.04
CA ASN A 35 -6.89 12.32 0.14
C ASN A 35 -6.97 13.85 0.09
N VAL A 36 -8.18 14.35 -0.20
CA VAL A 36 -8.46 15.79 -0.34
C VAL A 36 -9.49 16.29 0.68
N PHE A 37 -9.83 15.49 1.71
CA PHE A 37 -10.86 15.82 2.70
C PHE A 37 -10.33 15.75 4.15
N PRO A 38 -10.73 16.67 5.07
CA PRO A 38 -11.40 17.94 4.81
C PRO A 38 -10.45 19.04 4.28
N VAL A 39 -9.14 18.80 4.39
CA VAL A 39 -8.07 19.69 3.93
C VAL A 39 -7.08 18.85 3.09
N PRO A 40 -6.66 19.29 1.91
CA PRO A 40 -5.66 18.61 1.09
C PRO A 40 -4.24 18.95 1.60
N ASP A 41 -3.84 18.36 2.72
CA ASP A 41 -2.49 18.51 3.28
C ASP A 41 -1.42 17.72 2.50
N GLY A 42 -1.85 16.79 1.65
CA GLY A 42 -0.97 16.06 0.74
C GLY A 42 0.00 15.14 1.46
N ASP A 43 -0.33 14.70 2.67
CA ASP A 43 0.57 13.95 3.53
C ASP A 43 0.23 12.45 3.64
N THR A 44 -0.89 12.01 3.05
CA THR A 44 -1.46 10.69 3.34
C THR A 44 -0.55 9.54 2.90
N GLY A 45 0.08 9.64 1.74
CA GLY A 45 1.08 8.67 1.30
C GLY A 45 2.33 8.71 2.18
N THR A 46 2.70 9.89 2.67
CA THR A 46 3.81 10.06 3.63
C THR A 46 3.51 9.31 4.92
N ASN A 47 2.32 9.47 5.49
CA ASN A 47 1.86 8.81 6.72
C ASN A 47 1.83 7.27 6.62
N PHE A 48 1.59 6.72 5.43
CA PHE A 48 1.61 5.26 5.22
C PHE A 48 3.00 4.67 4.92
N SER A 49 3.99 5.51 4.61
CA SER A 49 5.34 5.07 4.20
C SER A 49 6.42 5.25 5.28
N LEU A 50 6.07 5.85 6.42
CA LEU A 50 6.92 6.10 7.59
C LEU A 50 6.65 5.07 8.69
#